data_AF-B0XK56-F1
#
_entry.id   AF-B0XK56-F1
#
_cell.length_a   1.000
_cell.length_b   1.000
_cell.length_c   1.000
_cell.angle_alpha   90.00
_cell.angle_beta   90.00
_cell.angle_gamma   90.00
#
_symmetry.space_group_name_H-M   'P 1'
#
loop_
_entity.id
_entity.type
_entity.pdbx_description
1 polymer ?
#
loop_
_entity_poly.entity_id
_entity_poly.type
_entity_poly.pdbx_seq_one_letter_code
_entity_poly.pdbx_strand_id
1 'polypeptide(L)'
;MQNDIIDPGNSGGLNHRQRSTDVAGTSGKEQTKPDYSCIRCKTALVAPNEDQYDALKRRLQERMSESRGETVFEIGVGEDGGESGLDPEEYAASLATLQTLVEILNADCVELRTRKGENGMTGQYLVRSKVDDNDFTEIRVAVVGNVDAGKSTLLGVLTHGELDNGRGFARQRLFRHKHEIESGRTSSVGNDILGFDSVGNVVNKPDHGTLDWVKICEKSAKVITFIDLAGHERYLKTTVFGMTGHAPDFGMLMVKYA
;
A
#
# COMPACT_ATOMS: atom_id res chain seq x y z
N MET A 1 -24.10 34.14 -53.72
CA MET A 1 -24.23 32.73 -54.14
C MET A 1 -24.28 31.91 -52.86
N GLN A 2 -25.37 31.28 -52.41
CA GLN A 2 -26.73 31.09 -52.89
C GLN A 2 -27.63 31.01 -51.64
N ASN A 3 -28.87 31.47 -51.75
CA ASN A 3 -29.92 31.41 -50.72
C ASN A 3 -30.43 29.99 -50.45
N ASP A 4 -31.12 29.81 -49.31
CA ASP A 4 -32.54 29.41 -49.17
C ASP A 4 -32.74 28.79 -47.77
N ILE A 5 -33.31 29.48 -46.77
CA ILE A 5 -34.74 29.73 -46.49
C ILE A 5 -35.59 28.46 -46.64
N ILE A 6 -36.20 27.99 -45.54
CA ILE A 6 -37.65 27.87 -45.32
C ILE A 6 -37.87 27.34 -43.90
N ASP A 7 -38.52 28.16 -43.08
CA ASP A 7 -39.41 27.73 -42.01
C ASP A 7 -40.83 27.97 -42.57
N PRO A 8 -41.83 27.12 -42.28
CA PRO A 8 -42.82 27.60 -41.31
C PRO A 8 -43.56 26.49 -40.55
N GLY A 9 -44.16 26.86 -39.42
CA GLY A 9 -45.50 26.34 -39.09
C GLY A 9 -45.72 25.87 -37.66
N ASN A 10 -46.06 26.84 -36.81
CA ASN A 10 -46.69 26.71 -35.51
C ASN A 10 -47.96 25.82 -35.53
N SER A 11 -48.13 24.91 -34.56
CA SER A 11 -49.42 24.69 -33.86
C SER A 11 -49.34 23.64 -32.73
N GLY A 12 -49.81 24.03 -31.54
CA GLY A 12 -50.73 23.22 -30.76
C GLY A 12 -50.18 22.29 -29.66
N GLY A 13 -50.59 22.57 -28.42
CA GLY A 13 -51.04 21.51 -27.51
C GLY A 13 -50.14 21.21 -26.32
N LEU A 14 -50.41 21.87 -25.19
CA LEU A 14 -50.02 21.38 -23.88
C LEU A 14 -50.59 19.97 -23.66
N ASN A 15 -49.74 19.02 -23.27
CA ASN A 15 -50.19 17.83 -22.56
C ASN A 15 -49.18 17.46 -21.47
N HIS A 16 -49.63 17.68 -20.24
CA HIS A 16 -48.99 17.30 -18.99
C HIS A 16 -48.98 15.77 -18.91
N ARG A 17 -47.86 15.12 -19.23
CA ARG A 17 -47.69 13.68 -19.03
C ARG A 17 -46.87 13.45 -17.76
N GLN A 18 -47.56 13.02 -16.71
CA GLN A 18 -47.01 12.48 -15.48
C GLN A 18 -45.92 11.46 -15.81
N ARG A 19 -44.68 11.70 -15.36
CA ARG A 19 -43.67 10.64 -15.28
C ARG A 19 -43.94 9.86 -14.01
N SER A 20 -44.43 8.66 -14.19
CA SER A 20 -44.44 7.58 -13.22
C SER A 20 -43.05 7.43 -12.63
N THR A 21 -42.95 7.56 -11.30
CA THR A 21 -41.79 7.17 -10.52
C THR A 21 -41.79 5.66 -10.39
N ASP A 22 -41.12 4.97 -11.31
CA ASP A 22 -40.78 3.56 -11.13
C ASP A 22 -39.61 3.48 -10.13
N VAL A 23 -39.97 3.41 -8.84
CA VAL A 23 -39.04 3.06 -7.77
C VAL A 23 -38.78 1.56 -7.91
N ALA A 24 -37.79 1.22 -8.73
CA ALA A 24 -37.22 -0.13 -8.75
C ALA A 24 -36.56 -0.37 -7.38
N GLY A 25 -37.30 -1.07 -6.50
CA GLY A 25 -36.79 -1.56 -5.23
C GLY A 25 -35.60 -2.47 -5.46
N THR A 26 -34.40 -1.91 -5.36
CA THR A 26 -33.18 -2.69 -5.21
C THR A 26 -33.18 -3.15 -3.76
N SER A 27 -33.63 -4.39 -3.53
CA SER A 27 -33.44 -5.08 -2.27
C SER A 27 -31.94 -5.23 -2.04
N GLY A 28 -31.35 -4.22 -1.39
CA GLY A 28 -30.03 -4.32 -0.81
C GLY A 28 -30.05 -5.49 0.14
N LYS A 29 -29.47 -6.63 -0.28
CA LYS A 29 -29.08 -7.67 0.66
C LYS A 29 -28.05 -7.02 1.56
N GLU A 30 -28.49 -6.65 2.75
CA GLU A 30 -27.65 -6.28 3.87
C GLU A 30 -26.71 -7.48 4.08
N GLN A 31 -25.48 -7.36 3.58
CA GLN A 31 -24.45 -8.38 3.79
C GLN A 31 -24.16 -8.37 5.28
N THR A 32 -24.80 -9.28 6.01
CA THR A 32 -24.48 -9.57 7.40
C THR A 32 -22.99 -9.89 7.44
N LYS A 33 -22.19 -9.04 8.10
CA LYS A 33 -20.76 -9.28 8.26
C LYS A 33 -20.58 -10.68 8.86
N PRO A 34 -19.69 -11.52 8.31
CA PRO A 34 -19.45 -12.85 8.85
C PRO A 34 -19.06 -12.75 10.33
N ASP A 35 -19.69 -13.56 11.17
CA ASP A 35 -19.35 -13.62 12.60
C ASP A 35 -18.05 -14.39 12.79
N TYR A 36 -17.09 -13.75 13.44
CA TYR A 36 -15.77 -14.29 13.76
C TYR A 36 -15.56 -14.48 15.26
N SER A 37 -16.63 -14.47 16.05
CA SER A 37 -16.59 -14.67 17.50
C SER A 37 -15.79 -15.92 17.91
N CYS A 38 -15.85 -17.00 17.12
CA CYS A 38 -15.17 -18.27 17.38
C CYS A 38 -13.63 -18.26 17.21
N ILE A 39 -13.06 -17.20 16.63
CA ILE A 39 -11.63 -17.07 16.34
C ILE A 39 -10.97 -15.86 17.02
N ARG A 40 -11.64 -15.22 17.97
CA ARG A 40 -11.11 -14.02 18.68
C ARG A 40 -10.08 -14.33 19.75
N CYS A 41 -10.08 -15.55 20.29
CA CYS A 41 -9.18 -15.94 21.36
C CYS A 41 -7.74 -16.09 20.84
N LYS A 42 -6.74 -15.81 21.69
CA LYS A 42 -5.32 -15.99 21.35
C LYS A 42 -4.94 -17.43 20.95
N THR A 43 -5.70 -18.41 21.43
CA THR A 43 -5.54 -19.85 21.17
C THR A 43 -6.34 -20.34 19.96
N ALA A 44 -6.98 -19.45 19.18
CA ALA A 44 -7.82 -19.86 18.05
C ALA A 44 -7.08 -20.69 16.98
N LEU A 45 -5.76 -20.58 16.91
CA LEU A 45 -4.89 -21.34 16.01
C LEU A 45 -4.34 -22.62 16.65
N VAL A 46 -4.54 -22.84 17.94
CA VAL A 46 -4.10 -24.05 18.64
C VAL A 46 -5.09 -25.16 18.34
N ALA A 47 -4.74 -26.02 17.37
CA ALA A 47 -5.56 -27.17 16.97
C ALA A 47 -7.04 -26.82 16.69
N PRO A 48 -7.32 -25.91 15.73
CA PRO A 48 -8.69 -25.50 15.42
C PRO A 48 -9.54 -26.68 14.91
N ASN A 49 -10.83 -26.65 15.23
CA ASN A 49 -11.79 -27.55 14.58
C ASN A 49 -12.08 -27.09 13.12
N GLU A 50 -12.84 -27.89 12.36
CA GLU A 50 -13.12 -27.64 10.95
C GLU A 50 -13.79 -26.27 10.71
N ASP A 51 -14.79 -25.91 11.52
CA ASP A 51 -15.49 -24.63 11.44
C ASP A 51 -14.58 -23.43 11.76
N GLN A 52 -13.73 -23.56 12.79
CA GLN A 52 -12.74 -22.54 13.16
C GLN A 52 -11.68 -22.38 12.07
N TYR A 53 -11.21 -23.49 11.49
CA TYR A 53 -10.22 -23.47 10.41
C TYR A 53 -10.77 -22.75 9.18
N ASP A 54 -12.02 -23.04 8.79
CA ASP A 54 -12.68 -22.35 7.68
C ASP A 54 -12.94 -20.87 7.96
N ALA A 55 -13.29 -20.52 9.21
CA ALA A 55 -13.41 -19.14 9.63
C ALA A 55 -12.07 -18.40 9.58
N LEU A 56 -10.99 -19.01 10.06
CA LEU A 56 -9.63 -18.46 10.00
C LEU A 56 -9.16 -18.25 8.56
N LYS A 57 -9.37 -19.24 7.69
CA LYS A 57 -9.06 -19.16 6.25
C LYS A 57 -9.80 -18.00 5.60
N ARG A 58 -11.12 -17.92 5.79
CA ARG A 58 -11.95 -16.85 5.23
C ARG A 58 -11.49 -15.49 5.74
N ARG A 59 -11.22 -15.38 7.04
CA ARG A 59 -10.78 -14.13 7.67
C ARG A 59 -9.42 -13.67 7.13
N LEU A 60 -8.47 -14.59 7.00
CA LEU A 60 -7.14 -14.29 6.44
C LEU A 60 -7.26 -13.85 4.97
N GLN A 61 -8.05 -14.58 4.18
CA GLN A 61 -8.29 -14.24 2.78
C GLN A 61 -8.97 -12.87 2.60
N GLU A 62 -9.99 -12.56 3.41
CA GLU A 62 -10.65 -11.25 3.42
C GLU A 62 -9.65 -10.15 3.75
N ARG A 63 -8.89 -10.29 4.84
CA ARG A 63 -7.88 -9.32 5.24
C ARG A 63 -6.86 -9.09 4.13
N MET A 64 -6.34 -10.16 3.52
CA MET A 64 -5.41 -10.03 2.38
C MET A 64 -6.06 -9.29 1.21
N SER A 65 -7.30 -9.61 0.85
CA SER A 65 -8.00 -8.94 -0.26
C SER A 65 -8.25 -7.46 -0.01
N GLU A 66 -8.59 -7.07 1.24
CA GLU A 66 -8.82 -5.68 1.64
C GLU A 66 -7.52 -4.86 1.64
N SER A 67 -6.37 -5.50 1.86
CA SER A 67 -5.06 -4.85 1.99
C SER A 67 -4.10 -5.13 0.83
N ARG A 68 -4.65 -5.20 -0.40
CA ARG A 68 -3.89 -5.37 -1.66
C ARG A 68 -2.97 -6.59 -1.67
N GLY A 69 -3.44 -7.70 -1.11
CA GLY A 69 -2.76 -9.00 -1.17
C GLY A 69 -1.75 -9.26 -0.06
N GLU A 70 -1.61 -8.39 0.95
CA GLU A 70 -0.72 -8.65 2.09
C GLU A 70 -1.34 -8.25 3.42
N THR A 71 -1.04 -8.97 4.50
CA THR A 71 -1.51 -8.61 5.83
C THR A 71 -0.51 -9.04 6.89
N VAL A 72 -0.42 -8.27 7.99
CA VAL A 72 0.32 -8.67 9.18
C VAL A 72 -0.62 -9.50 10.06
N PHE A 73 -0.22 -10.75 10.30
CA PHE A 73 -0.94 -11.70 11.12
C PHE A 73 -0.22 -11.89 12.46
N GLU A 74 -0.97 -11.90 13.55
CA GLU A 74 -0.43 -12.03 14.90
C GLU A 74 -0.78 -13.39 15.50
N ILE A 75 0.20 -14.05 16.11
CA ILE A 75 0.02 -15.28 16.88
C ILE A 75 0.16 -14.95 18.37
N GLY A 76 -0.76 -15.48 19.18
CA GLY A 76 -0.76 -15.34 20.63
C GLY A 76 -1.31 -13.99 21.13
N VAL A 77 -2.04 -13.26 20.29
CA VAL A 77 -2.77 -12.05 20.66
C VAL A 77 -4.25 -12.26 20.31
N GLY A 78 -5.12 -12.12 21.31
CA GLY A 78 -6.57 -12.20 21.14
C GLY A 78 -7.22 -10.83 20.99
N GLU A 79 -8.36 -10.78 20.30
CA GLU A 79 -9.22 -9.58 20.22
C GLU A 79 -10.23 -9.50 21.39
N ASP A 80 -10.23 -10.50 22.26
CA ASP A 80 -11.10 -10.64 23.43
C ASP A 80 -10.63 -9.82 24.65
N GLY A 81 -9.47 -9.16 24.54
CA GLY A 81 -8.86 -8.42 25.65
C GLY A 81 -8.23 -9.31 26.72
N GLY A 82 -8.02 -10.59 26.41
CA GLY A 82 -7.30 -11.53 27.27
C GLY A 82 -5.79 -11.29 27.29
N GLU A 83 -5.12 -11.93 28.26
CA GLU A 83 -3.67 -11.83 28.42
C GLU A 83 -2.91 -12.37 27.20
N SER A 84 -1.95 -11.62 26.70
CA SER A 84 -1.20 -12.01 25.50
C SER A 84 -0.14 -13.09 25.78
N GLY A 85 0.20 -13.88 24.77
CA GLY A 85 1.24 -14.91 24.82
C GLY A 85 0.67 -16.33 24.86
N LEU A 86 1.38 -17.21 24.17
CA LEU A 86 1.18 -18.67 24.16
C LEU A 86 2.42 -19.35 24.72
N ASP A 87 2.26 -20.51 25.34
CA ASP A 87 3.41 -21.34 25.70
C ASP A 87 4.14 -21.86 24.43
N PRO A 88 5.37 -22.39 24.55
CA PRO A 88 6.14 -22.80 23.38
C PRO A 88 5.48 -23.90 22.53
N GLU A 89 4.70 -24.79 23.13
CA GLU A 89 4.03 -25.88 22.41
C GLU A 89 2.79 -25.36 21.66
N GLU A 90 1.98 -24.54 22.33
CA GLU A 90 0.83 -23.85 21.74
C GLU A 90 1.25 -22.88 20.62
N TYR A 91 2.37 -22.18 20.80
CA TYR A 91 2.92 -21.28 19.80
C TYR A 91 3.37 -22.05 18.54
N ALA A 92 4.07 -23.17 18.73
CA ALA A 92 4.49 -24.03 17.63
C ALA A 92 3.29 -24.62 16.87
N ALA A 93 2.25 -25.06 17.60
CA ALA A 93 1.00 -25.53 16.99
C ALA A 93 0.30 -24.43 16.18
N SER A 94 0.20 -23.23 16.75
CA SER A 94 -0.41 -22.07 16.08
C SER A 94 0.34 -21.67 14.81
N LEU A 95 1.67 -21.72 14.84
CA LEU A 95 2.50 -21.45 13.68
C LEU A 95 2.31 -22.50 12.58
N ALA A 96 2.22 -23.78 12.93
CA ALA A 96 1.95 -24.84 11.98
C ALA A 96 0.59 -24.63 11.28
N THR A 97 -0.46 -24.28 12.03
CA THR A 97 -1.77 -23.94 11.47
C THR A 97 -1.71 -22.71 10.55
N LEU A 98 -0.95 -21.67 10.92
CA LEU A 98 -0.77 -20.52 10.03
C LEU A 98 -0.06 -20.92 8.72
N GLN A 99 0.97 -21.77 8.79
CA GLN A 99 1.70 -22.24 7.61
C GLN A 99 0.78 -23.01 6.65
N THR A 100 -0.09 -23.89 7.16
CA THR A 100 -1.05 -24.63 6.31
C THR A 100 -2.07 -23.71 5.67
N LEU A 101 -2.56 -22.70 6.40
CA LEU A 101 -3.50 -21.69 5.86
C LEU A 101 -2.86 -20.89 4.72
N VAL A 102 -1.61 -20.45 4.91
CA VAL A 102 -0.84 -19.69 3.93
C VAL A 102 -0.59 -20.51 2.67
N GLU A 103 -0.24 -21.79 2.81
CA GLU A 103 -0.01 -22.70 1.67
C GLU A 103 -1.29 -22.88 0.84
N ILE A 104 -2.44 -23.09 1.49
CA ILE A 104 -3.75 -23.21 0.81
C ILE A 104 -4.12 -21.93 0.07
N LEU A 105 -3.75 -20.77 0.59
CA LEU A 105 -4.01 -19.47 -0.02
C LEU A 105 -2.96 -19.07 -1.08
N ASN A 106 -2.00 -19.96 -1.39
CA ASN A 106 -0.89 -19.68 -2.31
C ASN A 106 -0.13 -18.39 -1.96
N ALA A 107 0.20 -18.23 -0.68
CA ALA A 107 0.87 -17.07 -0.13
C ALA A 107 2.28 -17.44 0.41
N ASP A 108 3.11 -16.42 0.60
CA ASP A 108 4.35 -16.49 1.38
C ASP A 108 4.11 -15.95 2.80
N CYS A 109 4.84 -16.50 3.77
CA CYS A 109 4.78 -16.10 5.17
C CYS A 109 6.18 -15.85 5.71
N VAL A 110 6.40 -14.67 6.29
CA VAL A 110 7.70 -14.24 6.82
C VAL A 110 7.53 -13.81 8.26
N GLU A 111 8.39 -14.30 9.15
CA GLU A 111 8.43 -13.81 10.52
C GLU A 111 9.00 -12.38 10.55
N LEU A 112 8.20 -11.42 11.01
CA LEU A 112 8.64 -10.03 11.19
C LEU A 112 9.32 -9.84 12.54
N ARG A 113 8.73 -10.41 13.60
CA ARG A 113 9.25 -10.34 14.96
C ARG A 113 8.55 -11.34 15.87
N THR A 114 9.31 -11.89 16.81
CA THR A 114 8.80 -12.61 17.98
C THR A 114 9.11 -11.82 19.25
N ARG A 115 8.17 -11.80 20.20
CA ARG A 115 8.28 -11.08 21.47
C ARG A 115 7.80 -11.96 22.61
N LYS A 116 8.26 -11.65 23.83
CA LYS A 116 7.68 -12.21 25.05
C LYS A 116 6.39 -11.45 25.35
N GLY A 117 5.26 -12.15 25.33
CA GLY A 117 3.97 -11.65 25.81
C GLY A 117 3.90 -11.67 27.33
N GLU A 118 2.73 -11.34 27.87
CA GLU A 118 2.47 -11.39 29.31
C GLU A 118 2.65 -12.81 29.85
N ASN A 119 2.05 -13.78 29.15
CA ASN A 119 2.04 -15.19 29.51
C ASN A 119 2.52 -16.08 28.36
N GLY A 120 3.72 -15.79 27.85
CA GLY A 120 4.39 -16.66 26.87
C GLY A 120 5.03 -15.89 25.72
N MET A 121 4.93 -16.43 24.50
CA MET A 121 5.46 -15.84 23.27
C MET A 121 4.34 -15.33 22.38
N THR A 122 4.61 -14.23 21.69
CA THR A 122 3.78 -13.69 20.61
C THR A 122 4.62 -13.48 19.37
N GLY A 123 4.00 -13.62 18.20
CA GLY A 123 4.68 -13.53 16.92
C GLY A 123 3.90 -12.66 15.95
N GLN A 124 4.62 -11.90 15.13
CA GLN A 124 4.03 -11.19 14.00
C GLN A 124 4.63 -11.72 12.70
N TYR A 125 3.76 -12.05 11.77
CA TYR A 125 4.09 -12.63 10.49
C TYR A 125 3.50 -11.78 9.37
N LEU A 126 4.30 -11.50 8.34
CA LEU A 126 3.81 -10.91 7.10
C LEU A 126 3.34 -12.05 6.20
N VAL A 127 2.05 -12.07 5.91
CA VAL A 127 1.46 -12.97 4.91
C VAL A 127 1.24 -12.17 3.63
N ARG A 128 1.79 -12.64 2.51
CA ARG A 128 1.69 -11.97 1.21
C ARG A 128 1.28 -12.97 0.13
N SER A 129 0.28 -12.63 -0.67
CA SER A 129 -0.12 -13.42 -1.84
C SER A 129 1.05 -13.53 -2.79
N LYS A 130 1.27 -14.72 -3.36
CA LYS A 130 2.19 -14.85 -4.49
C LYS A 130 1.56 -14.13 -5.67
N VAL A 131 2.28 -13.16 -6.22
CA VAL A 131 1.95 -12.51 -7.49
C VAL A 131 2.60 -13.35 -8.59
N ASP A 132 2.00 -13.40 -9.79
CA ASP A 132 2.67 -14.03 -10.94
C ASP A 132 4.03 -13.37 -11.17
N ASP A 133 5.03 -14.12 -11.65
CA ASP A 133 6.42 -13.66 -11.81
C ASP A 133 6.58 -12.39 -12.70
N ASN A 134 5.54 -12.00 -13.43
CA ASN A 134 5.52 -10.83 -14.32
C ASN A 134 4.71 -9.64 -13.77
N ASP A 135 4.17 -9.72 -12.56
CA ASP A 135 3.35 -8.66 -11.96
C ASP A 135 3.83 -8.32 -10.55
N PHE A 136 3.66 -7.06 -10.14
CA PHE A 136 4.09 -6.56 -8.85
C PHE A 136 3.04 -5.63 -8.26
N THR A 137 2.93 -5.63 -6.94
CA THR A 137 2.07 -4.66 -6.26
C THR A 137 2.78 -3.32 -6.18
N GLU A 138 2.21 -2.27 -6.76
CA GLU A 138 2.71 -0.90 -6.66
C GLU A 138 2.00 -0.12 -5.54
N ILE A 139 2.78 0.64 -4.75
CA ILE A 139 2.27 1.67 -3.85
C ILE A 139 2.95 3.00 -4.19
N ARG A 140 2.16 4.06 -4.39
CA ARG A 140 2.67 5.40 -4.69
C ARG A 140 2.62 6.29 -3.46
N VAL A 141 3.76 6.82 -3.06
CA VAL A 141 3.91 7.67 -1.88
C VAL A 141 4.39 9.05 -2.31
N ALA A 142 3.54 10.06 -2.14
CA ALA A 142 3.93 11.45 -2.37
C ALA A 142 4.69 12.02 -1.18
N VAL A 143 5.88 12.57 -1.41
CA VAL A 143 6.72 13.15 -0.37
C VAL A 143 6.59 14.66 -0.36
N VAL A 144 6.02 15.20 0.72
CA VAL A 144 5.68 16.62 0.86
C VAL A 144 6.29 17.18 2.13
N GLY A 145 6.60 18.47 2.12
CA GLY A 145 7.27 19.13 3.24
C GLY A 145 8.01 20.38 2.81
N ASN A 146 8.33 21.25 3.76
CA ASN A 146 8.98 22.53 3.50
C ASN A 146 10.37 22.36 2.85
N VAL A 147 10.93 23.47 2.37
CA VAL A 147 12.35 23.56 1.98
C VAL A 147 13.22 23.07 3.15
N ASP A 148 14.27 22.31 2.83
CA ASP A 148 15.23 21.76 3.79
C ASP A 148 14.67 20.79 4.84
N ALA A 149 13.45 20.28 4.65
CA ALA A 149 12.90 19.18 5.46
C ALA A 149 13.60 17.82 5.22
N GLY A 150 14.54 17.74 4.28
CA GLY A 150 15.31 16.52 4.01
C GLY A 150 14.64 15.51 3.07
N LYS A 151 13.61 15.90 2.31
CA LYS A 151 12.84 15.02 1.38
C LYS A 151 13.72 14.21 0.42
N SER A 152 14.37 14.90 -0.50
CA SER A 152 15.23 14.27 -1.50
C SER A 152 16.46 13.60 -0.87
N THR A 153 16.91 14.07 0.29
CA THR A 153 17.99 13.40 1.03
C THR A 153 17.53 12.04 1.56
N LEU A 154 16.38 11.97 2.22
CA LEU A 154 15.81 10.71 2.73
C LEU A 154 15.55 9.73 1.59
N LEU A 155 14.95 10.21 0.49
CA LEU A 155 14.70 9.38 -0.69
C LEU A 155 15.99 8.84 -1.29
N GLY A 156 17.04 9.66 -1.41
CA GLY A 156 18.33 9.22 -1.93
C GLY A 156 18.94 8.11 -1.08
N VAL A 157 18.83 8.24 0.26
CA VAL A 157 19.29 7.20 1.19
C VAL A 157 18.46 5.92 1.06
N LEU A 158 17.13 6.03 1.01
CA LEU A 158 16.24 4.87 0.94
C LEU A 158 16.39 4.08 -0.36
N THR A 159 16.50 4.76 -1.51
CA THR A 159 16.52 4.08 -2.81
C THR A 159 17.89 3.57 -3.20
N HIS A 160 18.97 4.19 -2.73
CA HIS A 160 20.34 3.81 -3.07
C HIS A 160 21.09 3.08 -1.95
N GLY A 161 20.56 3.04 -0.73
CA GLY A 161 21.17 2.33 0.41
C GLY A 161 22.46 2.98 0.95
N GLU A 162 22.77 4.21 0.55
CA GLU A 162 23.96 4.94 0.97
C GLU A 162 23.58 6.13 1.85
N LEU A 163 24.26 6.29 2.98
CA LEU A 163 24.01 7.40 3.89
C LEU A 163 24.46 8.73 3.29
N ASP A 164 23.71 9.79 3.56
CA ASP A 164 24.10 11.13 3.17
C ASP A 164 25.31 11.62 3.98
N ASN A 165 26.24 12.32 3.35
CA ASN A 165 27.44 12.85 4.00
C ASN A 165 27.24 14.24 4.63
N GLY A 166 25.99 14.68 4.78
CA GLY A 166 25.63 16.02 5.26
C GLY A 166 25.91 17.15 4.27
N ARG A 167 26.44 16.86 3.09
CA ARG A 167 26.65 17.81 1.98
C ARG A 167 25.66 17.58 0.83
N GLY A 168 24.68 16.70 1.02
CA GLY A 168 23.65 16.39 0.03
C GLY A 168 24.13 15.42 -1.06
N PHE A 169 25.07 14.54 -0.75
CA PHE A 169 25.50 13.47 -1.64
C PHE A 169 24.35 12.55 -2.04
N ALA A 170 23.50 12.16 -1.10
CA ALA A 170 22.35 11.30 -1.38
C ALA A 170 21.33 11.99 -2.30
N ARG A 171 21.00 13.26 -2.03
CA ARG A 171 20.04 14.01 -2.86
C ARG A 171 20.57 14.35 -4.26
N GLN A 172 21.89 14.46 -4.46
CA GLN A 172 22.48 14.74 -5.77
C GLN A 172 22.16 13.64 -6.79
N ARG A 173 21.98 12.39 -6.35
CA ARG A 173 21.59 11.27 -7.22
C ARG A 173 20.17 11.42 -7.78
N LEU A 174 19.33 12.22 -7.12
CA LEU A 174 17.94 12.43 -7.53
C LEU A 174 17.74 13.66 -8.42
N PHE A 175 18.74 14.55 -8.53
CA PHE A 175 18.62 15.75 -9.33
C PHE A 175 18.61 15.44 -10.82
N ARG A 176 17.65 16.05 -11.54
CA ARG A 176 17.40 15.79 -12.96
C ARG A 176 17.82 16.93 -13.85
N HIS A 177 17.91 18.14 -13.28
CA HIS A 177 18.23 19.34 -14.02
C HIS A 177 19.49 20.02 -13.52
N LYS A 178 20.22 20.67 -14.44
CA LYS A 178 21.45 21.38 -14.14
C LYS A 178 21.28 22.43 -13.03
N HIS A 179 20.17 23.17 -13.03
CA HIS A 179 19.89 24.16 -12.00
C HIS A 179 19.58 23.56 -10.62
N GLU A 180 19.14 22.30 -10.53
CA GLU A 180 18.98 21.59 -9.25
C GLU A 180 20.34 21.23 -8.66
N ILE A 181 21.28 20.81 -9.51
CA ILE A 181 22.68 20.54 -9.12
C ILE A 181 23.37 21.83 -8.66
N GLU A 182 23.22 22.92 -9.40
CA GLU A 182 23.83 24.22 -9.08
C GLU A 182 23.23 24.86 -7.82
N SER A 183 21.91 24.78 -7.64
CA SER A 183 21.24 25.41 -6.49
C SER A 183 21.13 24.51 -5.26
N GLY A 184 21.32 23.19 -5.43
CA GLY A 184 21.08 22.19 -4.40
C GLY A 184 19.60 22.04 -4.00
N ARG A 185 18.66 22.49 -4.85
CA ARG A 185 17.21 22.48 -4.58
C ARG A 185 16.45 21.69 -5.62
N THR A 186 15.54 20.84 -5.17
CA THR A 186 14.57 20.14 -6.02
C THR A 186 13.53 21.12 -6.55
N SER A 187 13.33 21.10 -7.86
CA SER A 187 12.46 22.03 -8.59
C SER A 187 11.42 21.32 -9.46
N SER A 188 11.62 20.03 -9.71
CA SER A 188 10.81 19.16 -10.56
C SER A 188 10.14 18.06 -9.74
N VAL A 189 9.19 17.34 -10.35
CA VAL A 189 8.60 16.12 -9.76
C VAL A 189 9.55 14.96 -10.01
N GLY A 190 10.07 14.41 -8.92
CA GLY A 190 10.89 13.20 -8.88
C GLY A 190 10.03 11.94 -8.80
N ASN A 191 10.50 10.83 -9.36
CA ASN A 191 9.93 9.50 -9.14
C ASN A 191 11.10 8.56 -8.89
N ASP A 192 11.13 7.88 -7.76
CA ASP A 192 12.18 6.94 -7.41
C ASP A 192 11.55 5.69 -6.78
N ILE A 193 12.08 4.51 -7.09
CA ILE A 193 11.45 3.25 -6.70
C ILE A 193 12.27 2.50 -5.66
N LEU A 194 11.58 1.79 -4.77
CA LEU A 194 12.13 0.85 -3.81
C LEU A 194 11.41 -0.49 -3.93
N GLY A 195 12.13 -1.51 -4.36
CA GLY A 195 11.62 -2.85 -4.59
C GLY A 195 11.87 -3.79 -3.41
N PHE A 196 10.90 -4.67 -3.16
CA PHE A 196 10.94 -5.73 -2.16
C PHE A 196 10.62 -7.08 -2.81
N ASP A 197 11.41 -8.10 -2.48
CA ASP A 197 11.10 -9.49 -2.85
C ASP A 197 9.88 -10.02 -2.04
N SER A 198 9.44 -11.25 -2.32
CA SER A 198 8.30 -11.84 -1.62
C SER A 198 8.54 -12.07 -0.13
N VAL A 199 9.81 -12.17 0.28
CA VAL A 199 10.27 -12.34 1.66
C VAL A 199 10.45 -10.99 2.39
N GLY A 200 10.37 -9.87 1.67
CA GLY A 200 10.50 -8.52 2.22
C GLY A 200 11.93 -7.96 2.23
N ASN A 201 12.89 -8.59 1.56
CA ASN A 201 14.23 -8.02 1.38
C ASN A 201 14.24 -6.95 0.29
N VAL A 202 15.07 -5.93 0.48
CA VAL A 202 15.27 -4.86 -0.51
C VAL A 202 16.08 -5.38 -1.71
N VAL A 203 15.57 -5.18 -2.93
CA VAL A 203 16.23 -5.62 -4.17
C VAL A 203 16.97 -4.51 -4.91
N ASN A 204 16.91 -3.27 -4.42
CA ASN A 204 17.65 -2.11 -4.93
C ASN A 204 19.16 -2.29 -4.76
N LYS A 205 19.78 -3.04 -5.67
CA LYS A 205 21.22 -3.25 -5.73
C LYS A 205 21.77 -2.44 -6.91
N PRO A 206 22.52 -1.35 -6.66
CA PRO A 206 23.10 -0.56 -7.73
C PRO A 206 24.11 -1.40 -8.51
N ASP A 207 24.00 -1.35 -9.84
CA ASP A 207 24.95 -1.95 -10.78
C ASP A 207 25.82 -0.81 -11.31
N HIS A 208 27.13 -0.87 -11.05
CA HIS A 208 28.07 0.21 -11.38
C HIS A 208 27.65 1.62 -10.88
N GLY A 209 26.99 1.70 -9.72
CA GLY A 209 26.54 2.96 -9.13
C GLY A 209 25.24 3.52 -9.73
N THR A 210 24.60 2.79 -10.65
CA THR A 210 23.30 3.16 -11.24
C THR A 210 22.23 2.14 -10.86
N LEU A 211 21.03 2.62 -10.54
CA LEU A 211 19.88 1.76 -10.29
C LEU A 211 19.16 1.49 -11.61
N ASP A 212 19.01 0.22 -11.95
CA ASP A 212 18.24 -0.22 -13.10
C ASP A 212 16.81 -0.55 -12.66
N TRP A 213 15.87 0.30 -13.05
CA TRP A 213 14.47 0.16 -12.64
C TRP A 213 13.83 -1.12 -13.18
N VAL A 214 14.26 -1.60 -14.35
CA VAL A 214 13.73 -2.83 -14.95
C VAL A 214 14.11 -4.03 -14.08
N LYS A 215 15.40 -4.14 -13.71
CA LYS A 215 15.89 -5.20 -12.82
C LYS A 215 15.25 -5.16 -11.44
N ILE A 216 14.93 -3.95 -10.93
CA ILE A 216 14.24 -3.81 -9.64
C ILE A 216 12.83 -4.38 -9.78
N CYS A 217 12.06 -3.98 -10.80
CA CYS A 217 10.71 -4.48 -11.01
C CYS A 217 10.69 -6.01 -11.23
N GLU A 218 11.58 -6.56 -12.05
CA GLU A 218 11.68 -8.02 -12.31
C GLU A 218 11.97 -8.85 -11.05
N LYS A 219 12.62 -8.28 -10.04
CA LYS A 219 12.97 -8.96 -8.79
C LYS A 219 12.01 -8.64 -7.64
N SER A 220 11.05 -7.76 -7.87
CA SER A 220 10.16 -7.25 -6.82
C SER A 220 8.82 -7.94 -6.86
N ALA A 221 8.39 -8.49 -5.72
CA ALA A 221 6.99 -8.80 -5.49
C ALA A 221 6.19 -7.52 -5.18
N LYS A 222 6.87 -6.48 -4.66
CA LYS A 222 6.26 -5.19 -4.31
C LYS A 222 7.20 -4.03 -4.61
N VAL A 223 6.66 -2.97 -5.19
CA VAL A 223 7.39 -1.73 -5.50
C VAL A 223 6.73 -0.56 -4.79
N ILE A 224 7.53 0.23 -4.07
CA ILE A 224 7.13 1.53 -3.54
C ILE A 224 7.70 2.61 -4.45
N THR A 225 6.81 3.34 -5.11
CA THR A 225 7.17 4.50 -5.95
C THR A 225 7.04 5.77 -5.11
N PHE A 226 8.16 6.41 -4.82
CA PHE A 226 8.21 7.71 -4.16
C PHE A 226 8.11 8.83 -5.18
N ILE A 227 7.15 9.72 -4.98
CA ILE A 227 6.97 10.93 -5.79
C ILE A 227 7.59 12.09 -5.01
N ASP A 228 8.80 12.52 -5.38
CA ASP A 228 9.50 13.63 -4.74
C ASP A 228 8.92 14.96 -5.22
N LEU A 229 8.32 15.71 -4.31
CA LEU A 229 7.68 16.98 -4.63
C LEU A 229 8.53 18.16 -4.15
N ALA A 230 8.55 19.21 -4.95
CA ALA A 230 9.29 20.42 -4.62
C ALA A 230 8.77 21.06 -3.32
N GLY A 231 9.71 21.45 -2.45
CA GLY A 231 9.38 22.04 -1.14
C GLY A 231 9.23 23.55 -1.11
N HIS A 232 9.68 24.25 -2.16
CA HIS A 232 9.65 25.71 -2.20
C HIS A 232 8.35 26.22 -2.82
N GLU A 233 7.74 27.24 -2.21
CA GLU A 233 6.46 27.84 -2.65
C GLU A 233 6.43 28.23 -4.14
N ARG A 234 7.57 28.64 -4.72
CA ARG A 234 7.67 28.99 -6.15
C ARG A 234 7.35 27.83 -7.09
N TYR A 235 7.42 26.59 -6.58
CA TYR A 235 7.14 25.36 -7.30
C TYR A 235 5.82 24.71 -6.85
N LEU A 236 4.95 25.44 -6.13
CA LEU A 236 3.67 24.91 -5.65
C LEU A 236 2.80 24.35 -6.77
N LYS A 237 2.79 25.00 -7.95
CA LYS A 237 2.08 24.50 -9.13
C LYS A 237 2.60 23.13 -9.56
N THR A 238 3.92 22.94 -9.55
CA THR A 238 4.58 21.66 -9.84
C THR A 238 4.18 20.60 -8.81
N THR A 239 4.12 20.96 -7.54
CA THR A 239 3.70 20.07 -6.45
C THR A 239 2.23 19.64 -6.59
N VAL A 240 1.33 20.58 -6.87
CA VAL A 240 -0.10 20.28 -7.12
C VAL A 240 -0.24 19.36 -8.34
N PHE A 241 0.46 19.67 -9.44
CA PHE A 241 0.45 18.82 -10.63
C PHE A 241 0.99 17.42 -10.33
N GLY A 242 2.05 17.30 -9.53
CA GLY A 242 2.58 16.01 -9.10
C GLY A 242 1.57 15.18 -8.30
N MET A 243 0.88 15.82 -7.34
CA MET A 243 -0.18 15.18 -6.56
C MET A 243 -1.35 14.71 -7.42
N THR A 244 -1.84 15.55 -8.34
CA THR A 244 -3.00 15.20 -9.18
C THR A 244 -2.64 14.25 -10.32
N GLY A 245 -1.46 14.39 -10.90
CA GLY A 245 -1.02 13.66 -12.09
C GLY A 245 -0.53 12.25 -11.79
N HIS A 246 0.12 12.04 -10.63
CA HIS A 246 0.61 10.72 -10.24
C HIS A 246 -0.37 9.94 -9.36
N ALA A 247 -1.40 10.60 -8.82
CA ALA A 247 -2.46 10.02 -7.98
C ALA A 247 -1.88 9.10 -6.88
N PRO A 248 -1.14 9.67 -5.91
CA PRO A 248 -0.50 8.89 -4.85
C PRO A 248 -1.53 8.19 -3.96
N ASP A 249 -1.20 6.97 -3.52
CA ASP A 249 -1.98 6.23 -2.54
C ASP A 249 -1.82 6.82 -1.12
N PHE A 250 -0.61 7.31 -0.82
CA PHE A 250 -0.25 7.84 0.50
C PHE A 250 0.54 9.14 0.39
N GLY A 251 0.44 9.98 1.42
CA GLY A 251 1.26 11.18 1.60
C GLY A 251 2.24 11.01 2.77
N MET A 252 3.53 11.20 2.52
CA MET A 252 4.57 11.30 3.54
C MET A 252 4.88 12.78 3.80
N LEU A 253 4.42 13.30 4.94
CA LEU A 253 4.68 14.67 5.37
C LEU A 253 5.98 14.73 6.18
N MET A 254 6.98 15.41 5.64
CA MET A 254 8.27 15.64 6.30
C MET A 254 8.31 17.01 6.97
N VAL A 255 8.56 17.01 8.27
CA VAL A 255 8.64 18.21 9.11
C VAL A 255 10.03 18.28 9.72
N LYS A 256 10.68 19.44 9.58
CA LYS A 256 11.94 19.71 10.26
C LYS A 256 11.65 20.03 11.73
N TYR A 257 12.21 19.25 12.64
CA TYR A 257 12.20 19.57 14.07
C TYR A 257 13.14 20.76 14.31
N ALA A 258 12.64 21.77 15.02
CA ALA A 258 13.36 23.00 15.34
C ALA A 258 14.00 22.90 16.72
#